data_AF-A0ABD2H529-F1
#
_entry.id   AF-A0ABD2H529-F1
#
_cell.length_a   1.000
_cell.length_b   1.000
_cell.length_c   1.000
_cell.angle_alpha   90.00
_cell.angle_beta   90.00
_cell.angle_gamma   90.00
#
_symmetry.space_group_name_H-M   'P 1'
#
loop_
_entity.id
_entity.type
_entity.pdbx_description
1 polymer ?
#
loop_
_entity_poly.entity_id
_entity_poly.type
_entity_poly.pdbx_seq_one_letter_code
_entity_poly.pdbx_strand_id
1 'polypeptide(L)'
;MKKHLKFCLQVIVWLSLEQGLQDVAAGRSPTPPKTGSSVFDANLMFEFLLGGVEIDHDNNIVLLDKEMASMRTGRAFLSQINDNIPRSPSSMEQMVTAHKSQNRPLTPDQFDGLALSMVYSAQQAWHQDGEEHQKAWSEVLLQLANVTVHELRGSYLFSYA
;
A
#
# COMPACT_ATOMS: atom_id res chain seq x y z
N MET A 1 13.56 20.01 -20.45
CA MET A 1 13.70 19.10 -19.28
C MET A 1 12.47 18.22 -19.04
N LYS A 2 11.23 18.74 -18.97
CA LYS A 2 10.01 17.95 -18.65
C LYS A 2 9.72 16.78 -19.62
N LYS A 3 10.02 16.92 -20.91
CA LYS A 3 9.78 15.87 -21.93
C LYS A 3 10.73 14.68 -21.81
N HIS A 4 12.00 14.93 -21.51
CA HIS A 4 13.00 13.88 -21.28
C HIS A 4 12.73 13.10 -20.00
N LEU A 5 12.26 13.78 -18.93
CA LEU A 5 11.88 13.12 -17.69
C LEU A 5 10.67 12.19 -17.89
N LYS A 6 9.66 12.62 -18.64
CA LYS A 6 8.49 11.80 -18.98
C LYS A 6 8.88 10.58 -19.82
N PHE A 7 9.79 10.76 -20.79
CA PHE A 7 10.30 9.67 -21.61
C PHE A 7 11.12 8.66 -20.79
N CYS A 8 12.03 9.13 -19.93
CA CYS A 8 12.78 8.24 -19.05
C CYS A 8 11.88 7.49 -18.07
N LEU A 9 10.87 8.16 -17.49
CA LEU A 9 9.91 7.50 -16.59
C LEU A 9 9.11 6.43 -17.34
N GLN A 10 8.67 6.72 -18.56
CA GLN A 10 7.91 5.79 -19.38
C GLN A 10 8.75 4.58 -19.81
N VAL A 11 10.03 4.78 -20.13
CA VAL A 11 10.98 3.69 -20.45
C VAL A 11 11.29 2.85 -19.21
N ILE A 12 11.46 3.47 -18.04
CA ILE A 12 11.69 2.73 -16.77
C ILE A 12 10.46 1.90 -16.42
N VAL A 13 9.26 2.47 -16.49
CA VAL A 13 8.01 1.74 -16.25
C VAL A 13 7.83 0.60 -17.26
N TRP A 14 8.15 0.82 -18.53
CA TRP A 14 8.08 -0.22 -19.57
C TRP A 14 9.05 -1.37 -19.31
N LEU A 15 10.32 -1.05 -19.01
CA LEU A 15 11.36 -2.05 -18.73
C LEU A 15 11.07 -2.84 -17.45
N SER A 16 10.56 -2.18 -16.40
CA SER A 16 10.17 -2.86 -15.16
C SER A 16 8.94 -3.74 -15.32
N LEU A 17 8.00 -3.36 -16.19
CA LEU A 17 6.79 -4.14 -16.44
C LEU A 17 7.08 -5.37 -17.32
N GLU A 18 7.93 -5.24 -18.34
CA GLU A 18 8.36 -6.38 -19.18
C GLU A 18 9.12 -7.44 -18.36
N GLN A 19 10.04 -7.01 -17.50
CA GLN A 19 10.80 -7.92 -16.65
C GLN A 19 9.90 -8.62 -15.62
N GLY A 20 8.98 -7.88 -14.98
CA GLY A 20 8.01 -8.46 -14.05
C GLY A 20 7.08 -9.49 -14.72
N LEU A 21 6.59 -9.20 -15.94
CA LEU A 21 5.71 -10.12 -16.67
C LEU A 21 6.43 -11.39 -17.13
N GLN A 22 7.70 -11.30 -17.54
CA GLN A 22 8.50 -12.45 -17.95
C GLN A 22 8.86 -13.36 -16.76
N ASP A 23 9.17 -12.79 -15.60
CA ASP A 23 9.48 -13.56 -14.38
C ASP A 23 8.24 -14.25 -13.81
N VAL A 24 7.07 -13.59 -13.84
CA VAL A 24 5.77 -14.17 -13.47
C VAL A 24 5.36 -15.29 -14.43
N ALA A 25 5.49 -15.09 -15.75
CA ALA A 25 5.17 -16.11 -16.75
C ALA A 25 6.13 -17.31 -16.70
N ALA A 26 7.37 -17.12 -16.26
CA ALA A 26 8.37 -18.17 -16.11
C ALA A 26 8.31 -18.90 -14.75
N GLY A 27 7.42 -18.49 -13.83
CA GLY A 27 7.35 -19.02 -12.48
C GLY A 27 8.63 -18.81 -11.66
N ARG A 28 9.45 -17.82 -12.04
CA ARG A 28 10.70 -17.48 -11.35
C ARG A 28 10.44 -16.30 -10.43
N SER A 29 10.42 -16.55 -9.12
CA SER A 29 10.53 -15.48 -8.13
C SER A 29 11.96 -14.92 -8.19
N PRO A 30 12.17 -13.62 -8.44
CA PRO A 30 13.51 -13.01 -8.44
C PRO A 30 14.09 -12.88 -7.03
N THR A 31 13.31 -13.23 -6.00
CA THR A 31 13.69 -13.16 -4.59
C THR A 31 14.00 -14.57 -4.06
N PRO A 32 15.16 -14.78 -3.41
CA PRO A 32 15.36 -15.95 -2.56
C PRO A 32 14.23 -15.99 -1.53
N PRO A 33 13.81 -17.18 -1.04
CA PRO A 33 12.83 -17.28 0.03
C PRO A 33 13.40 -16.56 1.25
N LYS A 34 13.02 -15.30 1.44
CA LYS A 34 13.36 -14.55 2.62
C LYS A 34 12.50 -15.11 3.73
N THR A 35 13.14 -15.78 4.67
CA THR A 35 12.60 -16.25 5.95
C THR A 35 12.17 -15.10 6.88
N GLY A 36 11.88 -13.92 6.32
CA GLY A 36 11.45 -12.72 7.03
C GLY A 36 10.03 -12.38 6.64
N SER A 37 9.09 -12.83 7.47
CA SER A 37 7.76 -12.30 7.88
C SER A 37 6.88 -11.44 6.96
N SER A 38 7.34 -10.81 5.88
CA SER A 38 6.44 -10.02 5.03
C SER A 38 5.38 -10.95 4.47
N VAL A 39 4.14 -10.70 4.89
CA VAL A 39 2.97 -11.51 4.57
C VAL A 39 2.68 -11.48 3.06
N PHE A 40 3.26 -10.51 2.34
CA PHE A 40 2.98 -10.24 0.94
C PHE A 40 4.19 -10.39 0.04
N ASP A 41 4.17 -11.46 -0.76
CA ASP A 41 4.92 -11.48 -2.00
C ASP A 41 4.37 -10.39 -2.94
N ALA A 42 5.26 -9.56 -3.49
CA ALA A 42 4.89 -8.49 -4.41
C ALA A 42 4.16 -9.04 -5.65
N ASN A 43 4.56 -10.22 -6.15
CA ASN A 43 3.89 -10.85 -7.28
C ASN A 43 2.42 -11.17 -6.96
N LEU A 44 2.18 -11.73 -5.78
CA LEU A 44 0.84 -12.05 -5.32
C LEU A 44 -0.02 -10.78 -5.11
N MET A 45 0.58 -9.69 -4.65
CA MET A 45 -0.10 -8.39 -4.56
C MET A 45 -0.54 -7.89 -5.94
N PHE A 46 0.30 -8.04 -6.97
CA PHE A 46 -0.07 -7.71 -8.35
C PHE A 46 -1.19 -8.60 -8.87
N GLU A 47 -1.16 -9.90 -8.59
CA GLU A 47 -2.22 -10.83 -8.96
C GLU A 47 -3.56 -10.41 -8.33
N PHE A 48 -3.59 -10.10 -7.04
CA PHE A 48 -4.78 -9.59 -6.37
C PHE A 48 -5.33 -8.32 -7.02
N LEU A 49 -4.46 -7.34 -7.30
CA LEU A 49 -4.88 -6.09 -7.94
C LEU A 49 -5.37 -6.32 -9.37
N LEU A 50 -4.76 -7.25 -10.11
CA LEU A 50 -5.16 -7.59 -11.49
C LEU A 50 -6.49 -8.33 -11.55
N GLY A 51 -6.72 -9.26 -10.62
CA GLY A 51 -7.99 -9.98 -10.47
C GLY A 51 -9.12 -9.12 -9.88
N GLY A 52 -8.78 -7.90 -9.45
CA GLY A 52 -9.74 -6.91 -8.99
C GLY A 52 -9.89 -6.91 -7.47
N VAL A 53 -9.80 -5.71 -6.91
CA VAL A 53 -10.05 -5.40 -5.50
C VAL A 53 -11.12 -4.33 -5.44
N GLU A 54 -12.12 -4.51 -4.59
CA GLU A 54 -13.19 -3.54 -4.35
C GLU A 54 -13.29 -3.20 -2.86
N ILE A 55 -13.81 -2.01 -2.55
CA ILE A 55 -14.29 -1.70 -1.21
C ILE A 55 -15.81 -1.77 -1.24
N ASP A 56 -16.37 -2.68 -0.45
CA ASP A 56 -17.81 -2.90 -0.40
C ASP A 56 -18.53 -1.80 0.41
N HIS A 57 -19.86 -1.92 0.47
CA HIS A 57 -20.73 -1.00 1.21
C HIS A 57 -20.46 -0.94 2.73
N ASP A 58 -19.87 -1.99 3.30
CA ASP A 58 -19.47 -2.06 4.70
C ASP A 58 -18.03 -1.54 4.89
N ASN A 59 -17.45 -0.99 3.83
CA ASN A 59 -16.10 -0.45 3.79
C ASN A 59 -15.01 -1.50 4.04
N ASN A 60 -15.32 -2.77 3.72
CA ASN A 60 -14.36 -3.86 3.69
C ASN A 60 -13.73 -3.99 2.32
N ILE A 61 -12.45 -4.34 2.30
CA ILE A 61 -11.76 -4.70 1.08
C ILE A 61 -12.09 -6.14 0.73
N VAL A 62 -12.48 -6.39 -0.52
CA VAL A 62 -12.83 -7.71 -1.06
C VAL A 62 -12.07 -7.99 -2.34
N LEU A 63 -11.75 -9.27 -2.58
CA LEU A 63 -11.20 -9.74 -3.84
C LEU A 63 -12.36 -10.16 -4.76
N LEU A 64 -12.38 -9.64 -5.98
CA LEU A 64 -13.42 -9.93 -6.97
C LEU A 64 -13.24 -11.33 -7.56
N ASP A 65 -12.00 -11.77 -7.70
CA ASP A 65 -11.67 -13.14 -8.05
C ASP A 65 -11.98 -14.10 -6.89
N LYS A 66 -13.01 -14.92 -7.09
CA LYS A 66 -13.48 -15.88 -6.09
C LYS A 66 -12.49 -17.01 -5.81
N GLU A 67 -11.69 -17.41 -6.80
CA GLU A 67 -10.67 -18.43 -6.60
C GLU A 67 -9.62 -17.87 -5.66
N MET A 68 -9.07 -16.68 -5.96
CA MET A 68 -8.08 -16.03 -5.10
C MET A 68 -8.62 -15.72 -3.70
N ALA A 69 -9.86 -15.23 -3.59
CA ALA A 69 -10.52 -14.99 -2.29
C ALA A 69 -10.62 -16.27 -1.44
N SER A 70 -10.74 -17.44 -2.09
CA SER A 70 -10.81 -18.75 -1.43
C SER A 70 -9.45 -19.37 -1.11
N MET A 71 -8.35 -18.82 -1.64
CA MET A 71 -7.01 -19.29 -1.31
C MET A 71 -6.63 -18.90 0.12
N ARG A 72 -5.74 -19.68 0.75
CA ARG A 72 -5.21 -19.36 2.09
C ARG A 72 -4.53 -17.98 2.10
N THR A 73 -3.79 -17.68 1.05
CA THR A 73 -3.07 -16.41 0.88
C THR A 73 -4.01 -15.24 0.66
N GLY A 74 -5.08 -15.41 -0.15
CA GLY A 74 -6.12 -14.40 -0.32
C GLY A 74 -6.86 -14.09 0.99
N ARG A 75 -7.24 -15.11 1.77
CA ARG A 75 -7.82 -14.90 3.10
C ARG A 75 -6.86 -14.19 4.07
N ALA A 76 -5.58 -14.55 4.05
CA ALA A 76 -4.58 -13.89 4.88
C ALA A 76 -4.43 -12.40 4.50
N PHE A 77 -4.42 -12.10 3.20
CA PHE A 77 -4.43 -10.73 2.68
C PHE A 77 -5.66 -9.94 3.15
N LEU A 78 -6.85 -10.52 2.96
CA LEU A 78 -8.11 -9.88 3.37
C LEU A 78 -8.14 -9.63 4.89
N SER A 79 -7.71 -10.59 5.71
CA SER A 79 -7.61 -10.40 7.16
C SER A 79 -6.60 -9.31 7.53
N GLN A 80 -5.41 -9.33 6.94
CA GLN A 80 -4.39 -8.32 7.23
C GLN A 80 -4.90 -6.90 6.93
N ILE A 81 -5.63 -6.72 5.84
CA ILE A 81 -6.17 -5.43 5.43
C ILE A 81 -7.40 -5.05 6.25
N ASN A 82 -8.37 -5.96 6.39
CA ASN A 82 -9.65 -5.64 7.02
C ASN A 82 -9.55 -5.54 8.53
N ASP A 83 -8.64 -6.28 9.16
CA ASP A 83 -8.54 -6.33 10.61
C ASP A 83 -7.50 -5.34 11.16
N ASN A 84 -6.47 -4.99 10.38
CA ASN A 84 -5.36 -4.17 10.88
C ASN A 84 -5.30 -2.75 10.31
N ILE A 85 -6.04 -2.42 9.25
CA ILE A 85 -6.06 -1.06 8.70
C ILE A 85 -7.18 -0.24 9.34
N PRO A 86 -6.87 0.89 10.00
CA PRO A 86 -7.89 1.76 10.58
C PRO A 86 -8.90 2.28 9.54
N ARG A 87 -10.18 2.31 9.91
CA ARG A 87 -11.29 2.67 9.00
C ARG A 87 -11.80 4.10 9.14
N SER A 88 -11.28 4.87 10.10
CA SER A 88 -11.61 6.30 10.26
C SER A 88 -10.35 7.17 10.17
N PRO A 89 -10.49 8.45 9.77
CA PRO A 89 -9.35 9.38 9.78
C PRO A 89 -8.70 9.47 11.16
N SER A 90 -9.51 9.57 12.23
CA SER A 90 -9.02 9.69 13.61
C SER A 90 -8.21 8.48 14.08
N SER A 91 -8.66 7.26 13.76
CA SER A 91 -7.92 6.04 14.11
C SER A 91 -6.64 5.89 13.28
N MET A 92 -6.66 6.38 12.03
CA MET A 92 -5.47 6.42 11.17
C MET A 92 -4.43 7.44 11.67
N GLU A 93 -4.85 8.61 12.17
CA GLU A 93 -3.97 9.59 12.82
C GLU A 93 -3.33 9.04 14.11
N GLN A 94 -4.09 8.27 14.90
CA GLN A 94 -3.55 7.59 16.07
C GLN A 94 -2.47 6.59 15.67
N MET A 95 -2.68 5.83 14.59
CA MET A 95 -1.67 4.93 14.04
C MET A 95 -0.42 5.69 13.58
N VAL A 96 -0.57 6.80 12.86
CA VAL A 96 0.55 7.70 12.48
C VAL A 96 1.33 8.16 13.70
N THR A 97 0.64 8.60 14.75
CA THR A 97 1.26 9.09 16.00
C THR A 97 2.00 7.96 16.73
N ALA A 98 1.44 6.76 16.73
CA ALA A 98 2.08 5.57 17.28
C ALA A 98 3.35 5.18 16.50
N HIS A 99 3.39 5.40 15.18
CA HIS A 99 4.62 5.20 14.39
C HIS A 99 5.67 6.28 14.66
N LYS A 100 5.27 7.56 14.69
CA LYS A 100 6.19 8.69 14.95
C LYS A 100 6.86 8.62 16.33
N SER A 101 6.17 8.06 17.33
CA SER A 101 6.70 7.90 18.69
C SER A 101 7.60 6.68 18.89
N GLN A 102 7.71 5.81 17.87
CA GLN A 102 8.63 4.67 17.93
C GLN A 102 10.07 5.13 17.69
N ASN A 103 10.96 4.80 18.63
CA ASN A 103 12.40 5.06 18.53
C ASN A 103 13.16 3.93 17.83
N ARG A 104 12.47 3.07 17.07
CA ARG A 104 13.06 1.96 16.31
C ARG A 104 12.51 1.95 14.89
N PRO A 105 13.28 1.46 13.91
CA PRO A 105 12.76 1.22 12.56
C PRO A 105 11.54 0.31 12.59
N LEU A 106 10.59 0.54 11.67
CA LEU A 106 9.44 -0.34 11.51
C LEU A 106 9.87 -1.77 11.15
N THR A 107 9.15 -2.75 11.69
CA THR A 107 9.24 -4.13 11.18
C THR A 107 8.66 -4.20 9.76
N PRO A 108 9.00 -5.22 8.96
CA PRO A 108 8.41 -5.41 7.64
C PRO A 108 6.88 -5.36 7.67
N ASP A 109 6.24 -6.05 8.61
CA ASP A 109 4.78 -6.11 8.72
C ASP A 109 4.16 -4.74 9.09
N GLN A 110 4.85 -3.97 9.94
CA GLN A 110 4.44 -2.60 10.27
C GLN A 110 4.56 -1.67 9.05
N PHE A 111 5.60 -1.86 8.24
CA PHE A 111 5.80 -1.11 7.01
C PHE A 111 4.75 -1.49 5.95
N ASP A 112 4.43 -2.77 5.81
CA ASP A 112 3.36 -3.25 4.92
C ASP A 112 2.00 -2.65 5.33
N GLY A 113 1.71 -2.63 6.64
CA GLY A 113 0.52 -1.97 7.19
C GLY A 113 0.49 -0.46 6.91
N LEU A 114 1.63 0.23 7.04
CA LEU A 114 1.76 1.65 6.69
C LEU A 114 1.50 1.91 5.19
N ALA A 115 2.07 1.06 4.32
CA ALA A 115 1.91 1.17 2.87
C ALA A 115 0.45 0.95 2.45
N LEU A 116 -0.19 -0.09 2.97
CA LEU A 116 -1.60 -0.39 2.67
C LEU A 116 -2.54 0.70 3.23
N SER A 117 -2.20 1.27 4.39
CA SER A 117 -2.95 2.39 4.96
C SER A 117 -2.88 3.64 4.09
N MET A 118 -1.73 3.94 3.47
CA MET A 118 -1.63 5.02 2.48
C MET A 118 -2.54 4.77 1.28
N VAL A 119 -2.52 3.55 0.72
CA VAL A 119 -3.37 3.20 -0.43
C VAL A 119 -4.85 3.37 -0.07
N TYR A 120 -5.26 2.85 1.09
CA TYR A 120 -6.62 2.98 1.58
C TYR A 120 -7.00 4.46 1.82
N SER A 121 -6.17 5.27 2.49
CA SER A 121 -6.46 6.70 2.68
C SER A 121 -6.55 7.47 1.36
N ALA A 122 -5.73 7.13 0.37
CA ALA A 122 -5.83 7.73 -0.96
C ALA A 122 -7.14 7.36 -1.67
N GLN A 123 -7.56 6.11 -1.53
CA GLN A 123 -8.81 5.61 -2.12
C GLN A 123 -10.03 6.28 -1.45
N GLN A 124 -10.02 6.45 -0.12
CA GLN A 124 -11.05 7.20 0.61
C GLN A 124 -11.06 8.69 0.24
N ALA A 125 -9.89 9.34 0.15
CA ALA A 125 -9.79 10.73 -0.30
C ALA A 125 -10.24 10.96 -1.76
N TRP A 126 -10.33 9.91 -2.57
CA TRP A 126 -10.84 9.99 -3.92
C TRP A 126 -12.34 9.74 -4.02
N HIS A 127 -12.88 8.83 -3.20
CA HIS A 127 -14.25 8.31 -3.34
C HIS A 127 -15.26 8.85 -2.31
N GLN A 128 -14.82 9.48 -1.22
CA GLN A 128 -15.75 10.00 -0.21
C GLN A 128 -16.50 11.23 -0.72
N ASP A 129 -17.80 11.27 -0.42
CA ASP A 129 -18.65 12.42 -0.70
C ASP A 129 -18.48 13.50 0.38
N GLY A 130 -18.31 14.75 -0.05
CA GLY A 130 -18.23 15.92 0.83
C GLY A 130 -16.80 16.37 1.14
N GLU A 131 -16.59 17.68 1.05
CA GLU A 131 -15.27 18.31 1.15
C GLU A 131 -14.58 18.04 2.50
N GLU A 132 -15.33 17.95 3.60
CA GLU A 132 -14.77 17.71 4.93
C GLU A 132 -14.13 16.32 5.05
N HIS A 133 -14.83 15.28 4.62
CA HIS A 133 -14.34 13.90 4.67
C HIS A 133 -13.16 13.72 3.72
N GLN A 134 -13.28 14.28 2.51
CA GLN A 134 -12.20 14.27 1.54
C GLN A 134 -10.93 14.93 2.08
N LYS A 135 -11.08 16.08 2.75
CA LYS A 135 -9.97 16.83 3.36
C LYS A 135 -9.34 16.04 4.50
N ALA A 136 -10.14 15.48 5.41
CA ALA A 136 -9.64 14.68 6.52
C ALA A 136 -8.80 13.48 6.03
N TRP A 137 -9.30 12.73 5.04
CA TRP A 137 -8.54 11.62 4.45
C TRP A 137 -7.28 12.08 3.71
N SER A 138 -7.34 13.23 3.03
CA SER A 138 -6.18 13.82 2.36
C SER A 138 -5.08 14.24 3.34
N GLU A 139 -5.46 14.83 4.48
CA GLU A 139 -4.52 15.22 5.53
C GLU A 139 -3.83 14.00 6.13
N VAL A 140 -4.58 12.95 6.43
CA VAL A 140 -4.02 11.69 6.93
C VAL A 140 -3.10 11.03 5.91
N LEU A 141 -3.48 11.00 4.63
CA LEU A 141 -2.64 10.49 3.55
C LEU A 141 -1.28 11.19 3.52
N LEU A 142 -1.26 12.52 3.64
CA LEU A 142 -0.02 13.29 3.68
C LEU A 142 0.83 12.93 4.89
N GLN A 143 0.22 12.74 6.06
CA GLN A 143 0.94 12.32 7.26
C GLN A 143 1.54 10.92 7.12
N LEU A 144 0.80 9.96 6.55
CA LEU A 144 1.28 8.60 6.28
C LEU A 144 2.43 8.61 5.27
N ALA A 145 2.32 9.40 4.20
CA ALA A 145 3.40 9.60 3.23
C ALA A 145 4.65 10.18 3.90
N ASN A 146 4.47 11.10 4.83
CA ASN A 146 5.57 11.71 5.56
C ASN A 146 6.34 10.69 6.42
N VAL A 147 5.61 9.87 7.18
CA VAL A 147 6.19 8.77 8.00
C VAL A 147 6.87 7.75 7.09
N THR A 148 6.26 7.37 5.97
CA THR A 148 6.84 6.41 5.04
C THR A 148 8.16 6.89 4.46
N VAL A 149 8.21 8.16 4.02
CA VAL A 149 9.46 8.73 3.49
C VAL A 149 10.53 8.85 4.57
N HIS A 150 10.14 9.17 5.80
CA HIS A 150 11.06 9.16 6.93
C HIS A 150 11.64 7.76 7.18
N GLU A 151 10.83 6.70 7.18
CA GLU A 151 11.33 5.33 7.35
C GLU A 151 12.28 4.91 6.20
N LEU A 152 12.01 5.35 4.98
CA LEU A 152 12.83 5.00 3.82
C LEU A 152 14.13 5.80 3.71
N ARG A 153 14.15 7.06 4.16
CA ARG A 153 15.25 8.01 3.89
C ARG A 153 15.87 8.64 5.13
N GLY A 154 15.29 8.47 6.30
CA GLY A 154 15.68 9.14 7.55
C GLY A 154 15.27 10.61 7.64
N SER A 155 14.44 11.11 6.73
CA SER A 155 13.98 12.50 6.70
C SER A 155 12.54 12.60 6.25
N TYR A 156 11.77 13.50 6.85
CA TYR A 156 10.38 13.79 6.45
C TYR A 156 10.29 14.43 5.06
N LEU A 157 9.25 14.06 4.30
CA LEU A 157 8.91 14.66 3.02
C LEU A 157 8.45 16.11 3.18
N PHE A 158 7.69 16.39 4.24
CA PHE A 158 7.18 17.70 4.60
C PHE A 158 7.51 17.98 6.07
N SER A 159 8.12 19.13 6.35
CA SER A 159 8.24 19.65 7.70
C SER A 159 7.01 20.51 7.99
N TYR A 160 6.11 20.03 8.85
CA TYR A 160 5.10 20.89 9.46
C TYR A 160 5.80 21.69 10.56
N ALA A 161 6.01 22.98 10.30
CA ALA A 161 6.59 23.93 11.26
C ALA A 161 5.62 24.21 12.40
#